data_AF-A0A2T1CNX7-F1
#
_entry.id   AF-A0A2T1CNX7-F1
#
_cell.length_a   1.000
_cell.length_b   1.000
_cell.length_c   1.000
_cell.angle_alpha   90.00
_cell.angle_beta   90.00
_cell.angle_gamma   90.00
#
_symmetry.space_group_name_H-M   'P 1'
#
loop_
_entity.id
_entity.type
_entity.pdbx_description
1 polymer ?
#
loop_
_entity_poly.entity_id
_entity_poly.type
_entity_poly.pdbx_seq_one_letter_code
_entity_poly.pdbx_strand_id
1 'polypeptide(L)' 'MMPVMDGLETFSELQANLVTRSIPVILLTAKAQPAELKSFTQLQVFDVITKPYDPFNLADRVAQVLS' A
#
# COMPACT_ATOMS: atom_id res chain seq x y z
N MET A 1 -3.33 5.12 -13.16
CA MET A 1 -2.73 6.16 -12.29
C MET A 1 -3.88 6.95 -11.70
N MET A 2 -3.74 7.45 -10.48
CA MET A 2 -4.77 8.28 -9.86
C MET A 2 -4.64 9.72 -10.41
N PRO A 3 -5.76 10.40 -10.73
CA PRO A 3 -5.73 11.61 -11.56
C PRO A 3 -5.35 12.90 -10.82
N VAL A 4 -5.43 12.93 -9.48
CA VAL A 4 -5.22 14.15 -8.68
C VAL A 4 -3.97 14.02 -7.79
N MET A 5 -3.85 12.90 -7.10
CA MET A 5 -2.74 12.58 -6.22
C MET A 5 -2.30 11.15 -6.48
N ASP A 6 -1.04 10.81 -6.26
CA ASP A 6 -0.56 9.44 -6.36
C ASP A 6 -0.75 8.64 -5.05
N GLY A 7 -0.41 7.35 -5.09
CA GLY A 7 -0.60 6.46 -3.95
C GLY A 7 0.29 6.79 -2.74
N LEU A 8 1.47 7.38 -2.97
CA LEU A 8 2.38 7.81 -1.91
C LEU A 8 1.90 9.09 -1.24
N GLU A 9 1.47 10.06 -2.03
CA GLU A 9 0.83 11.27 -1.52
C GLU A 9 -0.39 10.92 -0.68
N THR A 10 -1.19 9.96 -1.15
CA THR A 10 -2.37 9.49 -0.40
C THR A 10 -1.99 8.84 0.92
N PHE A 11 -0.97 7.99 0.91
CA PHE A 11 -0.47 7.38 2.14
C PHE A 11 0.01 8.45 3.13
N SER A 12 0.74 9.46 2.66
CA SER A 12 1.22 10.57 3.50
C SER A 12 0.07 11.32 4.17
N GLU A 13 -0.96 11.69 3.40
CA GLU A 13 -2.16 12.38 3.91
C GLU A 13 -2.93 11.52 4.94
N LEU A 14 -3.06 10.21 4.68
CA LEU A 14 -3.70 9.28 5.62
C LEU A 14 -2.93 9.17 6.94
N GLN A 15 -1.60 9.20 6.90
CA GLN A 15 -0.74 9.15 8.09
C GLN A 15 -0.72 10.47 8.86
N ALA A 16 -0.86 11.61 8.17
CA ALA A 16 -0.91 12.93 8.80
C ALA A 16 -2.22 13.16 9.58
N ASN A 17 -3.31 12.50 9.19
CA ASN A 17 -4.62 12.66 9.83
C ASN A 17 -4.80 11.70 11.03
N LEU A 18 -5.07 12.28 12.21
CA LEU A 18 -5.24 11.53 13.47
C LEU A 18 -6.32 10.45 13.44
N VAL A 19 -7.36 10.62 12.63
CA VAL A 19 -8.48 9.67 12.51
C VAL A 19 -8.08 8.46 11.65
N THR A 20 -7.24 8.67 10.64
CA THR A 20 -6.90 7.63 9.65
C THR A 20 -5.52 7.02 9.85
N ARG A 21 -4.63 7.65 10.61
CA ARG A 21 -3.23 7.21 10.76
C ARG A 21 -3.05 5.78 11.28
N SER A 22 -4.01 5.29 12.07
CA SER A 22 -3.97 3.94 12.64
C SER A 22 -4.52 2.87 11.70
N ILE A 23 -5.08 3.25 10.56
CA ILE A 23 -5.63 2.31 9.59
C ILE A 23 -4.46 1.65 8.84
N PRO A 24 -4.34 0.32 8.85
CA PRO A 24 -3.30 -0.36 8.10
C PRO A 24 -3.50 -0.19 6.60
N VAL A 25 -2.40 0.04 5.87
CA VAL A 25 -2.41 0.31 4.43
C VAL A 25 -1.64 -0.77 3.68
N ILE A 26 -2.26 -1.34 2.64
CA ILE A 26 -1.59 -2.16 1.62
C ILE A 26 -1.43 -1.33 0.34
N LEU A 27 -0.21 -1.22 -0.18
CA LEU A 27 0.04 -0.54 -1.46
C LEU A 27 -0.10 -1.51 -2.64
N LEU A 28 -0.85 -1.11 -3.68
CA LEU A 28 -0.95 -1.85 -4.93
C LEU A 28 -0.23 -1.11 -6.07
N THR A 29 0.88 -1.64 -6.56
CA THR A 29 1.71 -0.98 -7.58
C THR A 29 1.82 -1.79 -8.88
N ALA A 30 1.78 -1.12 -10.03
CA ALA A 30 2.15 -1.72 -11.33
C ALA A 30 3.65 -1.62 -11.61
N LYS A 31 4.38 -0.84 -10.81
CA LYS A 31 5.81 -0.63 -10.95
C LYS A 31 6.54 -1.52 -9.95
N ALA A 32 7.29 -2.48 -10.49
CA ALA A 32 8.07 -3.45 -9.72
C ALA A 32 9.58 -3.17 -9.84
N GLN A 33 9.98 -1.92 -10.13
CA GLN A 33 11.40 -1.61 -10.18
C GLN A 33 12.02 -1.81 -8.79
N PRO A 34 13.15 -2.52 -8.67
CA PRO A 34 13.73 -2.86 -7.36
C PRO A 34 14.02 -1.63 -6.48
N ALA A 35 14.35 -0.49 -7.10
CA ALA A 35 14.56 0.76 -6.39
C ALA A 35 13.26 1.29 -5.74
N GLU A 36 12.13 1.25 -6.45
CA GLU A 36 10.83 1.69 -5.93
C GLU A 36 10.30 0.73 -4.86
N LEU A 37 10.47 -0.59 -5.04
CA LEU A 37 10.11 -1.58 -4.03
C LEU A 37 10.88 -1.36 -2.72
N LYS A 38 12.18 -1.04 -2.80
CA LYS A 38 12.97 -0.68 -1.62
C LYS A 38 12.44 0.57 -0.92
N SER A 39 12.09 1.59 -1.67
CA SER A 39 11.47 2.80 -1.11
C SER A 39 10.13 2.48 -0.43
N PHE A 40 9.31 1.61 -1.00
CA PHE A 40 8.05 1.19 -0.35
C PHE A 40 8.28 0.35 0.91
N THR A 41 9.30 -0.51 0.96
CA THR A 41 9.63 -1.28 2.18
C THR A 41 10.13 -0.40 3.33
N GLN A 42 10.57 0.83 3.05
CA GLN A 42 10.93 1.81 4.07
C GLN A 42 9.72 2.57 4.63
N LEU A 43 8.57 2.51 3.94
CA LEU A 43 7.32 3.07 4.44
C LEU A 43 6.70 2.12 5.46
N GLN A 44 6.05 2.67 6.48
CA GLN A 44 5.29 1.90 7.48
C GLN A 44 3.93 1.44 6.91
N VAL A 45 3.96 0.83 5.73
CA VAL A 45 2.81 0.15 5.14
C VAL A 45 2.78 -1.29 5.62
N PHE A 46 1.59 -1.88 5.70
CA PHE A 46 1.45 -3.27 6.13
C PHE A 46 2.03 -4.23 5.09
N ASP A 47 1.77 -3.95 3.80
CA ASP A 47 2.22 -4.81 2.70
C ASP A 47 2.25 -4.03 1.37
N VAL A 48 2.96 -4.60 0.39
CA VAL A 48 3.08 -4.09 -0.97
C VAL A 48 2.80 -5.21 -1.96
N ILE A 49 1.78 -5.05 -2.79
CA ILE A 49 1.33 -6.01 -3.78
C ILE A 49 1.61 -5.46 -5.19
N THR A 50 2.33 -6.22 -6.01
CA THR A 50 2.59 -5.88 -7.41
C THR A 50 1.46 -6.35 -8.32
N LYS A 51 1.19 -5.62 -9.40
CA LYS A 51 0.23 -6.00 -10.45
C LYS A 51 0.97 -6.71 -11.61
N PRO A 52 0.35 -7.73 -12.24
CA PRO A 52 -0.91 -8.37 -11.86
C PRO A 52 -0.75 -9.22 -10.59
N TYR A 53 -1.82 -9.33 -9.80
CA TYR A 53 -1.87 -10.14 -8.58
C TYR A 53 -2.94 -11.22 -8.69
N ASP A 54 -2.79 -12.28 -7.90
CA ASP A 54 -3.79 -13.33 -7.74
C ASP A 54 -4.88 -12.88 -6.76
N PRO A 55 -6.16 -12.80 -7.17
CA PRO A 55 -7.26 -12.42 -6.30
C PRO A 55 -7.45 -13.34 -5.08
N PHE A 56 -7.12 -14.63 -5.20
CA PHE A 56 -7.25 -15.57 -4.07
C PHE A 56 -6.25 -15.23 -2.96
N ASN A 57 -5.00 -14.92 -3.35
CA ASN A 57 -3.96 -14.50 -2.40
C ASN A 57 -4.23 -13.09 -1.82
N LEU A 58 -4.98 -12.23 -2.52
CA LEU A 58 -5.34 -10.91 -2.00
C LEU A 58 -6.26 -11.03 -0.78
N ALA A 59 -7.23 -11.94 -0.79
CA ALA A 59 -8.15 -12.16 0.32
C ALA A 59 -7.39 -12.56 1.60
N ASP A 60 -6.43 -13.47 1.48
CA ASP A 60 -5.60 -13.91 2.60
C ASP A 60 -4.74 -12.77 3.17
N ARG A 61 -4.14 -11.94 2.30
CA ARG A 61 -3.38 -10.75 2.72
C ARG A 61 -4.24 -9.75 3.46
N VAL A 62 -5.46 -9.49 2.99
CA VAL A 62 -6.41 -8.61 3.68
C VAL A 62 -6.83 -9.22 5.02
N ALA A 63 -7.05 -10.53 5.10
CA ALA A 63 -7.38 -11.20 6.36
C ALA A 63 -6.26 -11.04 7.40
N GLN A 64 -4.98 -11.17 6.99
CA GLN A 64 -3.82 -10.96 7.86
C GLN A 64 -3.70 -9.54 8.41
N VAL A 65 -4.20 -8.53 7.69
CA VAL A 65 -4.24 -7.14 8.16
C VAL A 65 -5.24 -6.95 9.31
N LEU A 66 -6.33 -7.71 9.29
CA LEU A 66 -7.49 -7.53 10.15
C LEU A 66 -7.47 -8.43 11.40
N SER A 67 -6.57 -9.40 11.44
CA SER A 67 -6.36 -10.34 12.56
C SER A 67 -5.46 -9.74 13.64
#